data_AF-A0A8J2KE61-F1
#
_entry.id   AF-A0A8J2KE61-F1
#
_cell.length_a   1.000
_cell.length_b   1.000
_cell.length_c   1.000
_cell.angle_alpha   90.00
_cell.angle_beta   90.00
_cell.angle_gamma   90.00
#
_symmetry.space_group_name_H-M   'P 1'
#
loop_
_entity.id
_entity.type
_entity.pdbx_description
1 polymer ?
#
loop_
_entity_poly.entity_id
_entity_poly.type
_entity_poly.pdbx_seq_one_letter_code
_entity_poly.pdbx_strand_id
1 'polypeptide(L)'
;SPLLTEWDSLFRPQGDDKGNTTLDGFIFVVAPDGKIMYISETASVHLGLSQVELTGNSIYEYIHPADHDEMSAILSCHQPMPHIMEELALERAFFLRMKCVLAKRNAGLTTGGYKVISQKSNPSNSIS
;
A
#
# COMPACT_ATOMS: atom_id res chain seq x y z
N SER A 1 8.96 -17.40 0.67
CA SER A 1 7.96 -18.46 0.97
C SER A 1 6.96 -18.52 -0.18
N PRO A 2 6.33 -19.68 -0.47
CA PRO A 2 5.46 -19.86 -1.63
C PRO A 2 4.29 -18.86 -1.72
N LEU A 3 3.72 -18.49 -0.57
CA LEU A 3 2.63 -17.50 -0.48
C LEU A 3 3.06 -16.11 -0.97
N LEU A 4 4.31 -15.70 -0.74
CA LEU A 4 4.82 -14.39 -1.20
C LEU A 4 4.94 -14.32 -2.72
N THR A 5 5.28 -15.44 -3.37
CA THR A 5 5.36 -15.53 -4.83
C THR A 5 3.96 -15.47 -5.46
N GLU A 6 2.95 -16.02 -4.79
CA GLU A 6 1.55 -15.93 -5.21
C GLU A 6 1.04 -14.48 -5.11
N TRP A 7 1.35 -13.76 -4.02
CA TRP A 7 1.04 -12.33 -3.89
C TRP A 7 1.72 -11.48 -4.95
N ASP A 8 3.01 -11.73 -5.20
CA ASP A 8 3.75 -11.02 -6.22
C ASP A 8 3.16 -11.24 -7.63
N SER A 9 2.64 -12.45 -7.89
CA SER A 9 2.01 -12.82 -9.16
C SER A 9 0.59 -12.25 -9.31
N LEU A 10 -0.21 -12.21 -8.24
CA LEU A 10 -1.58 -11.68 -8.23
C LEU A 10 -1.62 -10.15 -8.36
N PHE A 11 -0.64 -9.47 -7.76
CA PHE A 11 -0.54 -8.01 -7.83
C PHE A 11 0.44 -7.53 -8.91
N ARG A 12 1.09 -8.45 -9.63
CA ARG A 12 1.86 -8.10 -10.83
C ARG A 12 0.89 -7.49 -11.84
N PRO A 13 1.18 -6.31 -12.40
CA PRO A 13 0.34 -5.74 -13.44
C PRO A 13 0.28 -6.73 -14.62
N GLN A 14 -0.93 -7.09 -15.05
CA GLN A 14 -1.14 -7.70 -16.36
C GLN A 14 -0.85 -6.63 -17.41
N GLY A 15 0.41 -6.55 -17.83
CA GLY A 15 0.86 -5.60 -18.85
C GLY A 15 0.37 -6.01 -20.23
N ASP A 16 -0.23 -5.07 -20.96
CA ASP A 16 -0.31 -5.11 -22.40
C ASP A 16 1.10 -4.97 -23.03
N ASP A 17 1.27 -5.60 -24.20
CA ASP A 17 2.53 -5.96 -24.86
C ASP A 17 3.40 -4.78 -25.37
N LYS A 18 3.39 -3.60 -24.73
CA LYS A 18 4.20 -2.45 -25.12
C LYS A 18 4.94 -1.79 -23.96
N GLY A 19 5.95 -2.50 -23.46
CA GLY A 19 7.26 -1.96 -23.11
C GLY A 19 7.33 -0.62 -22.34
N ASN A 20 6.71 -0.53 -21.16
CA ASN A 20 7.27 0.15 -19.97
C ASN A 20 6.34 -0.06 -18.77
N THR A 21 6.21 -1.29 -18.27
CA THR A 21 5.38 -1.60 -17.09
C THR A 21 6.19 -1.55 -15.81
N THR A 22 6.81 -0.40 -15.52
CA THR A 22 7.08 -0.06 -14.12
C THR A 22 5.85 0.68 -13.61
N LEU A 23 5.07 0.05 -12.74
CA LEU A 23 4.21 0.85 -11.85
C LEU A 23 5.15 1.84 -11.15
N ASP A 24 4.90 3.14 -11.27
CA ASP A 24 5.58 4.17 -10.46
C ASP A 24 5.05 4.09 -9.02
N GLY A 25 5.24 2.92 -8.40
CA GLY A 25 4.69 2.60 -7.09
C GLY A 25 5.12 1.23 -6.57
N PHE A 26 4.48 0.87 -5.47
CA PHE A 26 4.67 -0.37 -4.74
C PHE A 26 3.34 -0.82 -4.19
N ILE A 27 3.23 -2.11 -3.89
CA ILE A 27 2.03 -2.73 -3.34
C ILE A 27 2.31 -3.09 -1.89
N PHE A 28 1.30 -2.96 -1.04
CA PHE A 28 1.35 -3.49 0.31
C PHE A 28 0.00 -4.06 0.73
N VAL A 29 0.05 -5.00 1.66
CA VAL A 29 -1.13 -5.61 2.29
C VAL A 29 -1.00 -5.39 3.79
N VAL A 30 -2.04 -4.86 4.40
CA VAL A 30 -2.11 -4.55 5.82
C VAL A 30 -3.28 -5.31 6.42
N ALA A 31 -3.05 -5.98 7.54
CA ALA A 31 -4.09 -6.64 8.31
C ALA A 31 -5.00 -5.62 9.02
N PRO A 32 -6.21 -5.99 9.46
CA PRO A 32 -7.14 -5.07 10.13
C PRO A 32 -6.58 -4.41 11.40
N ASP A 33 -5.60 -5.03 12.05
CA ASP A 33 -4.88 -4.50 13.22
C ASP A 33 -3.76 -3.51 12.85
N GLY A 34 -3.57 -3.22 11.56
CA GLY A 34 -2.55 -2.32 11.05
C GLY A 34 -1.20 -2.98 10.79
N LYS A 35 -1.06 -4.30 10.95
CA LYS A 35 0.20 -5.00 10.68
C LYS A 35 0.46 -5.12 9.17
N ILE A 36 1.67 -4.77 8.73
CA ILE A 36 2.10 -4.96 7.34
C ILE A 36 2.37 -6.45 7.11
N MET A 37 1.50 -7.10 6.35
CA MET A 37 1.59 -8.53 6.03
C MET A 37 2.47 -8.78 4.80
N TYR A 38 2.45 -7.85 3.86
CA TYR A 38 3.26 -7.89 2.65
C TYR A 38 3.56 -6.46 2.17
N ILE A 39 4.72 -6.28 1.56
CA ILE A 39 5.06 -5.10 0.78
C ILE A 39 6.03 -5.49 -0.33
N SER A 40 5.86 -4.96 -1.54
CA SER A 40 6.71 -5.31 -2.67
C SER A 40 8.14 -4.74 -2.50
N GLU A 41 9.14 -5.41 -3.08
CA GLU A 41 10.54 -4.97 -3.01
C GLU A 41 10.74 -3.56 -3.61
N THR A 42 9.87 -3.17 -4.55
CA THR A 42 9.87 -1.84 -5.19
C THR A 42 9.65 -0.70 -4.19
N ALA A 43 9.14 -0.94 -2.98
CA ALA A 43 9.03 0.08 -1.93
C ALA A 43 10.39 0.72 -1.60
N SER A 44 11.48 -0.04 -1.70
CA SER A 44 12.85 0.46 -1.49
C SER A 44 13.24 1.57 -2.48
N VAL A 45 12.78 1.46 -3.73
CA VAL A 45 13.02 2.46 -4.78
C VAL A 45 12.21 3.72 -4.54
N HIS A 46 11.02 3.62 -3.92
CA HIS A 46 10.08 4.74 -3.78
C HIS A 46 10.17 5.46 -2.44
N LEU A 47 10.55 4.75 -1.37
CA LEU A 47 10.61 5.24 0.01
C LEU A 47 12.02 5.14 0.62
N GLY A 48 12.90 4.31 0.06
CA GLY A 48 14.22 4.02 0.65
C GLY A 48 14.17 3.05 1.83
N LEU A 49 13.03 2.39 2.05
CA LEU A 49 12.81 1.43 3.12
C LEU A 49 12.67 0.04 2.50
N SER A 50 13.40 -0.95 3.04
CA SER A 50 13.38 -2.31 2.51
C SER A 50 12.13 -3.07 2.94
N GLN A 51 11.78 -4.13 2.18
CA GLN A 51 10.68 -5.02 2.54
C GLN A 51 10.85 -5.61 3.94
N VAL A 52 12.07 -6.01 4.32
CA VAL A 52 12.37 -6.60 5.62
C VAL A 52 12.21 -5.62 6.78
N GLU A 53 12.50 -4.33 6.55
CA GLU A 53 12.30 -3.27 7.56
C GLU A 53 10.82 -2.97 7.81
N LEU A 54 9.96 -3.18 6.81
CA LEU A 54 8.55 -2.82 6.86
C LEU A 54 7.65 -4.00 7.27
N THR A 55 7.94 -5.18 6.74
CA THR A 55 7.08 -6.37 6.92
C THR A 55 7.05 -6.80 8.38
N GLY A 56 5.85 -7.06 8.89
CA GLY A 56 5.61 -7.49 10.27
C GLY A 56 5.50 -6.36 11.29
N ASN A 57 5.86 -5.13 10.93
CA ASN A 57 5.70 -3.94 11.78
C ASN A 57 4.33 -3.28 11.56
N SER A 58 4.00 -2.33 12.43
CA SER A 58 2.76 -1.57 12.31
C SER A 58 2.88 -0.49 11.24
N ILE A 59 1.88 -0.37 10.36
CA ILE A 59 1.85 0.67 9.32
C ILE A 59 1.90 2.08 9.92
N TYR A 60 1.35 2.26 11.14
CA TYR A 60 1.31 3.52 11.87
C TYR A 60 2.68 4.09 12.23
N GLU A 61 3.73 3.26 12.25
CA GLU A 61 5.12 3.70 12.45
C GLU A 61 5.71 4.41 11.23
N TYR A 62 5.13 4.17 10.04
CA TYR A 62 5.65 4.66 8.77
C TYR A 62 4.73 5.66 8.09
N ILE A 63 3.50 5.86 8.58
CA ILE A 63 2.58 6.88 8.06
C ILE A 63 2.59 8.13 8.94
N HIS A 64 2.34 9.28 8.33
CA HIS A 64 2.28 10.55 9.03
C HIS A 64 1.14 10.51 10.08
N PRO A 65 1.33 11.00 11.33
CA PRO A 65 0.32 10.92 12.39
C PRO A 65 -1.05 11.50 12.01
N ALA A 66 -1.06 12.57 11.22
CA ALA A 66 -2.31 13.18 10.74
C ALA A 66 -3.12 12.30 9.75
N ASP A 67 -2.56 11.21 9.22
CA ASP A 67 -3.26 10.24 8.35
C ASP A 67 -3.71 8.98 9.13
N HIS A 68 -3.45 8.90 10.45
CA HIS A 68 -3.76 7.70 11.25
C HIS A 68 -5.26 7.44 11.36
N ASP A 69 -6.07 8.48 11.49
CA ASP A 69 -7.54 8.36 11.59
C ASP A 69 -8.13 7.82 10.28
N GLU A 70 -7.69 8.39 9.14
CA GLU A 70 -8.11 7.95 7.80
C GLU A 70 -7.71 6.49 7.54
N MET A 71 -6.46 6.11 7.87
CA MET A 71 -6.01 4.72 7.74
C MET A 71 -6.85 3.77 8.59
N SER A 72 -7.18 4.16 9.82
CA SER A 72 -8.00 3.34 10.73
C SER A 72 -9.42 3.16 10.21
N ALA A 73 -10.02 4.21 9.64
CA ALA A 73 -11.33 4.15 9.00
C ALA A 73 -11.31 3.19 7.80
N ILE A 74 -10.26 3.23 6.98
CA ILE A 74 -10.09 2.33 5.83
C ILE A 74 -10.02 0.86 6.29
N LEU A 75 -9.19 0.57 7.30
CA LEU A 75 -9.04 -0.79 7.84
C LEU A 75 -10.32 -1.31 8.53
N SER A 76 -11.07 -0.42 9.20
CA SER A 76 -12.31 -0.77 9.90
C SER A 76 -13.51 -0.92 8.96
N CYS A 77 -13.52 -0.23 7.81
CA CYS A 77 -14.62 -0.26 6.85
C CYS A 77 -14.70 -1.59 6.07
N HIS A 78 -13.74 -2.51 6.24
CA HIS A 78 -13.81 -3.86 5.65
C HIS A 78 -14.78 -4.80 6.41
N GLN A 79 -15.58 -4.30 7.35
CA GLN A 79 -16.69 -5.06 7.93
C GLN A 79 -17.84 -5.16 6.91
N PRO A 80 -18.31 -6.36 6.54
CA PRO A 80 -19.40 -6.51 5.57
C PRO A 80 -20.71 -5.98 6.16
N MET A 81 -21.13 -4.78 5.72
CA MET A 81 -22.47 -4.27 5.99
C MET A 81 -23.46 -4.93 5.02
N PRO A 82 -24.50 -5.67 5.48
CA PRO A 82 -25.23 -6.60 4.62
C PRO A 82 -26.28 -5.97 3.66
N HIS A 83 -26.35 -4.64 3.52
CA HIS A 83 -27.53 -3.99 2.92
C HIS A 83 -27.26 -2.88 1.89
N ILE A 84 -26.01 -2.65 1.47
CA ILE A 84 -25.63 -1.60 0.50
C ILE A 84 -24.51 -2.08 -0.45
N MET A 85 -24.56 -3.37 -0.79
CA MET A 85 -23.39 -4.19 -1.10
C MET A 85 -22.80 -4.07 -2.53
N GLU A 86 -23.42 -3.36 -3.47
CA GLU A 86 -22.93 -3.36 -4.87
C GLU A 86 -22.10 -2.12 -5.24
N GLU A 87 -22.32 -0.97 -4.58
CA GLU A 87 -21.81 0.34 -5.07
C GLU A 87 -20.66 0.91 -4.22
N LEU A 88 -20.44 0.38 -3.01
CA LEU A 88 -19.38 0.82 -2.07
C LEU A 88 -18.14 -0.08 -2.05
N ALA A 89 -18.18 -1.22 -2.75
CA ALA A 89 -17.01 -2.03 -3.10
C ALA A 89 -16.21 -1.43 -4.27
N LEU A 90 -16.35 -0.11 -4.50
CA LEU A 90 -15.55 0.60 -5.48
C LEU A 90 -14.08 0.59 -5.07
N GLU A 91 -13.20 0.47 -6.06
CA GLU A 91 -11.78 0.81 -5.91
C GLU A 91 -11.67 2.15 -5.16
N ARG A 92 -11.23 2.13 -3.90
CA ARG A 92 -11.02 3.37 -3.16
C ARG A 92 -9.63 3.88 -3.47
N ALA A 93 -9.56 5.10 -3.96
CA ALA A 93 -8.32 5.84 -4.06
C ALA A 93 -8.22 6.81 -2.88
N PHE A 94 -7.13 6.74 -2.14
CA PHE A 94 -6.82 7.67 -1.05
C PHE A 94 -5.36 8.10 -1.11
N PHE A 95 -5.03 9.18 -0.42
CA PHE A 95 -3.65 9.66 -0.30
C PHE A 95 -3.10 9.31 1.07
N LEU A 96 -1.86 8.84 1.11
CA LEU A 96 -1.20 8.46 2.35
C LEU A 96 0.22 9.03 2.37
N ARG A 97 0.56 9.77 3.43
CA ARG A 97 1.94 10.27 3.59
C ARG A 97 2.78 9.22 4.30
N MET A 98 3.70 8.62 3.54
CA MET A 98 4.61 7.61 4.07
C MET A 98 6.01 8.20 4.28
N LYS A 99 6.68 7.75 5.35
CA LYS A 99 8.06 8.09 5.66
C LYS A 99 8.95 7.70 4.49
N CYS A 100 9.80 8.64 4.08
CA CYS A 100 10.72 8.49 2.97
C CYS A 100 12.12 8.91 3.42
N VAL A 101 13.07 8.00 3.30
CA VAL A 101 14.48 8.21 3.70
C VAL A 101 15.41 8.41 2.51
N LEU A 102 14.86 8.46 1.29
CA LEU A 102 15.61 8.80 0.10
C LEU A 102 16.12 10.24 0.19
N ALA A 103 17.32 10.47 -0.35
CA ALA A 103 17.85 11.81 -0.50
C ALA A 103 16.88 12.66 -1.35
N LYS A 104 16.77 13.97 -1.08
CA LYS A 104 15.83 14.89 -1.76
C LYS A 104 15.80 14.74 -3.30
N ARG A 105 16.96 14.53 -3.91
CA ARG A 105 17.10 14.32 -5.37
C ARG A 105 16.45 13.04 -5.90
N ASN A 106 16.33 12.02 -5.06
CA ASN A 106 15.82 10.68 -5.40
C ASN A 106 14.44 10.41 -4.78
N ALA A 107 13.98 11.24 -3.84
CA ALA A 107 12.75 11.05 -3.10
C ALA A 107 11.49 11.54 -3.85
N GLY A 108 11.68 12.37 -4.88
CA GLY A 108 10.59 13.17 -5.44
C GLY A 108 10.12 14.26 -4.47
N LEU A 109 8.85 14.64 -4.56
CA LEU A 109 8.24 15.64 -3.68
C LEU A 109 8.06 15.05 -2.27
N THR A 110 8.87 15.51 -1.32
CA THR A 110 8.77 15.17 0.10
C THR A 110 8.68 16.42 0.97
N THR A 111 7.92 16.33 2.05
CA THR A 111 7.80 17.39 3.07
C THR A 111 8.02 16.77 4.44
N GLY A 112 8.97 17.29 5.21
CA GLY A 112 9.27 16.78 6.56
C GLY A 112 9.72 15.32 6.62
N GLY A 113 10.28 14.77 5.53
CA GLY A 113 10.65 13.35 5.44
C GLY A 113 9.50 12.42 5.08
N TYR A 114 8.36 12.94 4.64
CA TYR A 114 7.22 12.15 4.15
C TYR A 114 6.96 12.41 2.67
N LYS A 115 6.60 11.35 1.95
CA LYS A 115 6.17 11.34 0.55
C LYS A 115 4.68 11.04 0.49
N VAL A 116 3.92 11.81 -0.27
CA VAL A 116 2.50 11.51 -0.54
C VAL A 116 2.43 10.37 -1.55
N ILE A 117 1.70 9.31 -1.22
CA ILE A 117 1.46 8.15 -2.07
C ILE A 117 -0.04 8.10 -2.38
N SER A 118 -0.40 7.90 -3.65
CA SER A 118 -1.78 7.58 -4.04
C SER A 118 -1.96 6.06 -3.96
N GLN A 119 -2.89 5.61 -3.14
CA GLN A 119 -3.17 4.21 -2.90
C GLN A 119 -4.54 3.85 -3.46
N LYS A 120 -4.59 2.80 -4.29
CA LYS A 120 -5.83 2.19 -4.75
C LYS A 120 -6.05 0.89 -3.99
N SER A 121 -7.06 0.83 -3.14
CA SER A 121 -7.47 -0.43 -2.51
C SER A 121 -8.45 -1.15 -3.41
N ASN A 122 -8.10 -2.36 -3.85
CA ASN A 122 -9.02 -3.25 -4.55
C ASN A 122 -9.62 -4.26 -3.55
N PRO A 123 -10.93 -4.21 -3.27
CA PRO A 123 -11.56 -5.12 -2.31
C PRO A 123 -11.62 -6.58 -2.78
N SER A 124 -11.42 -6.85 -4.08
CA SER A 124 -11.55 -8.21 -4.64
C SER A 124 -10.36 -9.15 -4.38
N ASN A 125 -9.27 -8.68 -3.75
CA ASN A 125 -8.13 -9.50 -3.31
C ASN A 125 -8.12 -9.80 -1.80
N SER A 126 -9.29 -9.78 -1.15
CA SER A 126 -9.43 -10.28 0.22
C SER A 126 -9.05 -11.77 0.26
N ILE A 127 -7.84 -12.06 0.75
CA ILE A 127 -7.39 -13.43 1.01
C ILE A 127 -8.40 -14.07 1.96
N SER A 128 -9.11 -15.08 1.48
CA SER A 128 -10.00 -15.93 2.29
C SER A 128 -9.19 -16.94 3.08
#